data_AF-A0A951NZL5-F1
#
_entry.id   AF-A0A951NZL5-F1
#
_cell.length_a   1.000
_cell.length_b   1.000
_cell.length_c   1.000
_cell.angle_alpha   90.00
_cell.angle_beta   90.00
_cell.angle_gamma   90.00
#
_symmetry.space_group_name_H-M   'P 1'
#
loop_
_entity.id
_entity.type
_entity.pdbx_description
1 polymer ?
#
loop_
_entity_poly.entity_id
_entity_poly.type
_entity_poly.pdbx_seq_one_letter_code
_entity_poly.pdbx_strand_id
1 'polypeptide(L)'
;MQVLLLIGGLFYVAVIPVLFISWLEFFHHDRDNLTQQEQRISIVMIAIASVFWVIALPFAYLELLDKFKRSSRAAKLYQQMLEAPKSQSDEIQLSNH
;
A
#
# COMPACT_ATOMS: atom_id res chain seq x y z
N MET A 1 -1.49 -37.61 -0.57
CA MET A 1 -2.51 -36.57 -0.31
C MET A 1 -2.42 -35.98 1.11
N GLN A 2 -2.41 -36.78 2.18
CA GLN A 2 -2.33 -36.27 3.57
C GLN A 2 -1.13 -35.37 3.88
N VAL A 3 0.08 -35.73 3.43
CA VAL A 3 1.30 -34.95 3.68
C VAL A 3 1.24 -33.56 3.04
N LEU A 4 0.63 -33.46 1.85
CA LEU A 4 0.43 -32.22 1.13
C LEU A 4 -0.53 -31.27 1.86
N LEU A 5 -1.59 -31.82 2.46
CA LEU A 5 -2.53 -31.06 3.28
C LEU A 5 -1.90 -30.57 4.59
N LEU A 6 -1.05 -31.39 5.21
CA LEU A 6 -0.31 -30.98 6.41
C LEU A 6 0.66 -29.85 6.11
N ILE A 7 1.47 -29.96 5.05
CA ILE A 7 2.41 -28.91 4.64
C ILE A 7 1.66 -27.63 4.27
N GLY A 8 0.57 -27.74 3.50
CA GLY A 8 -0.26 -26.59 3.13
C GLY A 8 -0.92 -25.91 4.34
N GLY A 9 -1.43 -26.70 5.29
CA GLY A 9 -2.00 -26.17 6.53
C GLY A 9 -0.95 -25.50 7.42
N LEU A 10 0.25 -26.09 7.54
CA LEU A 10 1.34 -25.52 8.34
C LEU A 10 1.86 -24.22 7.74
N PHE A 11 1.97 -24.17 6.40
CA PHE A 11 2.28 -22.95 5.67
C PHE A 11 1.21 -21.87 5.88
N TYR A 12 -0.06 -22.24 5.74
CA TYR A 12 -1.18 -21.33 5.94
C TYR A 12 -1.16 -20.72 7.35
N VAL A 13 -0.96 -21.54 8.38
CA VAL A 13 -0.89 -21.08 9.78
C VAL A 13 0.38 -20.24 10.04
N ALA A 14 1.51 -20.57 9.42
CA ALA A 14 2.76 -19.82 9.58
C ALA A 14 2.69 -18.41 8.97
N VAL A 15 1.89 -18.21 7.93
CA VAL A 15 1.71 -16.91 7.27
C VAL A 15 0.82 -15.95 8.07
N ILE A 16 -0.14 -16.48 8.86
CA ILE A 16 -1.04 -15.67 9.69
C ILE A 16 -0.29 -14.69 10.62
N PRO A 17 0.66 -15.12 11.48
CA PRO A 17 1.36 -14.20 12.38
C PRO A 17 2.23 -13.19 11.63
N VAL A 18 2.80 -13.56 10.48
CA VAL A 18 3.62 -12.65 9.65
C VAL A 18 2.75 -11.51 9.11
N LEU A 19 1.59 -11.84 8.54
CA LEU A 19 0.64 -10.84 8.05
C LEU A 19 0.07 -10.01 9.20
N PHE A 20 -0.27 -10.65 10.32
CA PHE A 20 -0.78 -9.96 11.50
C PHE A 20 0.20 -8.90 12.00
N ILE A 21 1.49 -9.23 12.16
CA ILE A 21 2.51 -8.27 12.62
C ILE A 21 2.70 -7.14 11.62
N SER A 22 2.81 -7.47 10.32
CA SER A 22 3.01 -6.47 9.28
C SER A 22 1.84 -5.46 9.20
N TRP A 23 0.61 -5.95 9.32
CA TRP A 23 -0.59 -5.10 9.31
C TRP A 23 -0.73 -4.30 10.61
N LEU A 24 -0.35 -4.90 11.75
CA LEU A 24 -0.38 -4.23 13.04
C LEU A 24 0.65 -3.11 13.10
N GLU A 25 1.85 -3.30 12.55
CA GLU A 25 2.87 -2.28 12.41
C GLU A 25 2.39 -1.11 11.53
N PHE A 26 1.76 -1.41 10.39
CA PHE A 26 1.17 -0.40 9.51
C PHE A 26 0.08 0.41 10.23
N PHE A 27 -0.81 -0.28 10.96
CA PHE A 27 -1.86 0.36 11.73
C PHE A 27 -1.31 1.14 12.92
N HIS A 28 -0.19 0.69 13.51
CA HIS A 28 0.47 1.39 14.60
C HIS A 28 1.06 2.72 14.15
N HIS A 29 1.53 2.80 12.91
CA HIS A 29 2.03 4.05 12.35
C HIS A 29 0.95 5.14 12.26
N ASP A 30 -0.33 4.75 12.09
CA ASP A 30 -1.49 5.66 12.07
C ASP A 30 -2.16 5.85 13.45
N ARG A 31 -1.62 5.25 14.53
CA ARG A 31 -2.26 5.26 15.87
C ARG A 31 -2.22 6.59 16.60
N ASP A 32 -1.41 7.54 16.19
CA ASP A 32 -1.22 8.80 16.92
C ASP A 32 -2.51 9.65 17.02
N ASN A 33 -3.57 9.31 16.26
CA ASN A 33 -4.86 10.02 16.28
C ASN A 33 -6.07 9.19 16.78
N LEU A 34 -5.90 7.95 17.24
CA LEU A 34 -7.04 7.04 17.51
C LEU A 34 -7.30 6.78 19.00
N THR A 35 -8.58 6.70 19.36
CA THR A 35 -9.07 6.44 20.73
C THR A 35 -8.86 4.96 21.12
N GLN A 36 -8.67 4.64 22.41
CA GLN A 36 -8.38 3.24 22.87
C GLN A 36 -9.42 2.19 22.41
N GLN A 37 -10.68 2.56 22.21
CA GLN A 37 -11.71 1.64 21.71
C GLN A 37 -11.50 1.30 20.23
N GLU A 38 -11.22 2.30 19.41
CA GLU A 38 -10.94 2.13 17.98
C GLU A 38 -9.69 1.25 17.80
N GLN A 39 -8.70 1.45 18.67
CA GLN A 39 -7.48 0.66 18.69
C GLN A 39 -7.75 -0.85 18.89
N ARG A 40 -8.67 -1.23 19.78
CA ARG A 40 -9.06 -2.63 19.99
C ARG A 40 -9.83 -3.20 18.81
N ILE A 41 -10.77 -2.44 18.27
CA ILE A 41 -11.56 -2.86 17.09
C ILE A 41 -10.64 -3.10 15.90
N SER A 42 -9.67 -2.23 15.67
CA SER A 42 -8.69 -2.38 14.59
C SER A 42 -7.81 -3.61 14.76
N ILE A 43 -7.34 -3.92 15.98
CA ILE A 43 -6.60 -5.17 16.23
C ILE A 43 -7.45 -6.39 15.90
N VAL A 44 -8.73 -6.39 16.30
CA VAL A 44 -9.65 -7.51 16.00
C VAL A 44 -9.90 -7.62 14.50
N MET A 45 -10.05 -6.50 13.80
CA MET A 45 -10.20 -6.47 12.35
C MET A 45 -8.96 -7.02 11.64
N ILE A 46 -7.76 -6.65 12.10
CA ILE A 46 -6.49 -7.16 11.56
C ILE A 46 -6.36 -8.66 11.82
N ALA A 47 -6.77 -9.15 13.00
CA ALA A 47 -6.80 -10.58 13.29
C ALA A 47 -7.71 -11.32 12.30
N ILE A 48 -8.93 -10.82 12.06
CA ILE A 48 -9.86 -11.39 11.09
C ILE A 48 -9.27 -11.35 9.67
N ALA A 49 -8.70 -10.22 9.27
CA ALA A 49 -8.07 -10.06 7.95
C ALA A 49 -6.89 -11.01 7.74
N SER A 50 -6.08 -11.26 8.78
CA SER A 50 -4.94 -12.19 8.73
C SER A 50 -5.38 -13.65 8.58
N VAL A 51 -6.51 -14.04 9.19
CA VAL A 51 -7.11 -15.36 8.99
C VAL A 51 -7.70 -15.46 7.59
N PHE A 52 -8.43 -14.44 7.14
CA PHE A 52 -9.02 -14.39 5.80
C PHE A 52 -8.05 -13.85 4.74
N TRP A 53 -6.74 -14.08 4.88
CA TRP A 53 -5.71 -13.46 4.04
C TRP A 53 -5.87 -13.75 2.54
N VAL A 54 -6.40 -14.92 2.17
CA VAL A 54 -6.70 -15.28 0.77
C VAL A 54 -7.68 -14.29 0.13
N ILE A 55 -8.59 -13.75 0.94
CA ILE A 55 -9.55 -12.71 0.52
C ILE A 55 -8.97 -11.32 0.80
N ALA A 56 -8.26 -11.11 1.91
CA ALA A 56 -7.73 -9.78 2.24
C ALA A 56 -6.64 -9.30 1.27
N LEU A 57 -5.79 -10.21 0.76
CA LEU A 57 -4.73 -9.88 -0.21
C LEU A 57 -5.23 -9.20 -1.49
N PRO A 58 -6.20 -9.73 -2.25
CA PRO A 58 -6.69 -9.07 -3.45
C PRO A 58 -7.33 -7.71 -3.16
N PHE A 59 -8.03 -7.56 -2.03
CA PHE A 59 -8.61 -6.28 -1.64
C PHE A 59 -7.52 -5.25 -1.28
N ALA A 60 -6.53 -5.64 -0.48
CA ALA A 60 -5.40 -4.77 -0.16
C ALA A 60 -4.61 -4.38 -1.42
N TYR A 61 -4.42 -5.33 -2.34
CA TYR A 61 -3.77 -5.06 -3.61
C TYR A 61 -4.51 -4.02 -4.45
N LEU A 62 -5.86 -4.10 -4.52
CA LEU A 62 -6.68 -3.11 -5.22
C LEU A 62 -6.53 -1.70 -4.61
N GLU A 63 -6.52 -1.61 -3.28
CA GLU A 63 -6.35 -0.32 -2.60
C GLU A 63 -4.94 0.27 -2.82
N LEU A 64 -3.90 -0.57 -2.76
CA LEU A 64 -2.53 -0.15 -3.11
C LEU A 64 -2.44 0.31 -4.57
N LEU A 65 -3.12 -0.39 -5.48
CA LEU A 65 -3.11 -0.07 -6.91
C LEU A 65 -3.75 1.31 -7.18
N ASP A 66 -4.81 1.65 -6.44
CA ASP A 66 -5.46 2.95 -6.54
C ASP A 66 -4.55 4.08 -6.02
N LYS A 67 -3.90 3.86 -4.86
CA LYS A 67 -2.90 4.80 -4.31
C LYS A 67 -1.70 4.97 -5.25
N PHE A 68 -1.22 3.89 -5.86
CA PHE A 68 -0.11 3.91 -6.82
C PHE A 68 -0.46 4.66 -8.11
N LYS A 69 -1.69 4.49 -8.62
CA LYS A 69 -2.18 5.30 -9.75
C LYS A 69 -2.20 6.78 -9.43
N ARG A 70 -2.57 7.14 -8.21
CA ARG A 70 -2.63 8.53 -7.73
C ARG A 70 -1.24 9.15 -7.60
N SER A 71 -0.27 8.43 -7.02
CA SER A 71 1.12 8.93 -6.89
C SER A 71 1.81 9.09 -8.24
N SER A 72 1.60 8.16 -9.17
CA SER A 72 2.19 8.22 -10.52
C SER A 72 1.66 9.41 -11.33
N ARG A 73 0.38 9.77 -11.18
CA ARG A 73 -0.19 11.00 -11.78
C ARG A 73 0.44 12.27 -11.20
N ALA A 74 0.65 12.34 -9.89
CA ALA A 74 1.30 13.49 -9.26
C ALA A 74 2.73 13.64 -9.79
N ALA A 75 3.52 12.57 -9.82
CA ALA A 75 4.89 12.59 -10.34
C ALA A 75 4.96 13.07 -11.81
N LYS A 76 4.00 12.64 -12.64
CA LYS A 76 3.90 13.07 -14.04
C LYS A 76 3.57 14.57 -14.17
N LEU A 77 2.73 15.12 -13.29
CA LEU A 77 2.43 16.56 -13.27
C LEU A 77 3.66 17.39 -12.85
N TYR A 78 4.43 16.91 -11.86
CA TYR A 78 5.69 17.57 -11.48
C TYR A 78 6.69 17.61 -12.63
N GLN A 79 6.83 16.51 -13.40
CA GLN A 79 7.67 16.52 -14.60
C GLN A 79 7.19 17.55 -15.64
N GLN A 80 5.89 17.62 -15.91
CA GLN A 80 5.35 18.61 -16.85
C GLN A 80 5.61 20.05 -16.41
N MET A 81 5.51 20.36 -15.11
CA MET A 81 5.82 21.69 -14.59
C MET A 81 7.31 22.03 -14.62
N LEU A 82 8.20 21.03 -14.57
CA LEU A 82 9.65 21.22 -14.68
C LEU A 82 10.10 21.35 -16.15
N GLU A 83 9.40 20.72 -17.10
CA GLU A 83 9.71 20.81 -18.54
C GLU A 83 9.09 22.04 -19.22
N ALA A 84 7.90 22.49 -18.80
CA ALA A 84 7.24 23.67 -19.35
C ALA A 84 8.09 24.97 -19.34
N PRO A 85 8.82 25.33 -18.26
CA PRO A 85 9.67 26.53 -18.26
C PRO A 85 10.92 26.37 -19.15
N LYS A 86 11.38 25.14 -19.40
CA LYS A 86 12.57 24.89 -20.25
C LYS A 86 12.28 25.20 -21.72
N SER A 87 11.13 24.74 -22.23
CA SER A 87 10.73 24.99 -23.62
C SER A 87 10.57 26.48 -23.94
N GLN A 88 10.01 27.26 -23.02
CA GLN A 88 9.84 28.70 -23.23
C GLN A 88 11.16 29.48 -23.15
N SER A 89 12.10 29.02 -22.33
CA SER A 89 13.43 29.65 -22.17
C SER A 89 14.33 29.38 -23.38
N ASP A 90 14.25 28.18 -23.97
CA ASP A 90 15.02 27.80 -25.15
C ASP A 90 14.51 28.48 -26.44
N GLU A 91 13.19 28.69 -26.58
CA GLU A 91 12.60 29.43 -27.72
C GLU A 91 12.98 30.92 -27.72
N ILE A 92 13.02 31.55 -26.54
CA ILE A 92 13.40 32.98 -26.40
C ILE A 92 14.90 33.19 -26.72
N GLN A 93 15.75 32.18 -26.47
CA GLN A 93 17.17 32.26 -26.84
C GLN A 93 17.41 31.96 -28.33
N LEU A 94 16.63 31.09 -28.96
CA LEU A 94 16.75 30.80 -30.40
C LEU A 94 16.23 31.94 -31.30
N SER A 95 15.25 32.72 -30.83
CA SER A 95 14.69 33.86 -31.56
C SER A 95 15.52 35.15 -31.48
N ASN A 96 16.45 35.25 -30.53
CA ASN A 96 17.28 36.44 -30.31
C ASN A 96 18.68 36.32 -30.96
N HIS A 97 18.92 35.28 -31.75
CA HIS A 97 20.17 35.05 -32.45
C HIS A 97 19.98 35.01 -33.97
#